data_AF-A0A383W6F0-F1
#
_entry.id   AF-A0A383W6F0-F1
#
_cell.length_a   1.000
_cell.length_b   1.000
_cell.length_c   1.000
_cell.angle_alpha   90.00
_cell.angle_beta   90.00
_cell.angle_gamma   90.00
#
_symmetry.space_group_name_H-M   'P 1'
#
loop_
_entity.id
_entity.type
_entity.pdbx_description
1 polymer ?
#
loop_
_entity_poly.entity_id
_entity_poly.type
_entity_poly.pdbx_seq_one_letter_code
_entity_poly.pdbx_strand_id
1 'polypeptide(L)'
;MTDVFPPVSGVVHLHEEIVRWLAAGLNHGPYLPKYLQGAGYNTYYAGKFLVEYALYNYRPVPEGWTDFDAAIHPWVFRYEYPVFARNGGQPTLYAGQYHTDVVASKARAQIQSAKKAGKPFYIQVAPIGCHDACYVDEDFNGYLTPPLPAPRHAKLYAEVNLPLRPNHNEEDVSDKPAWLQAVPRLDAANVTYLNEYYRERLRSLRAVDELVEAVVKELEAVGELDNTYIIYTGDNGYHLGAHRLGAGKETPYQEDIQVPFLIRGPGIQAGHVSTTPTAHDDILPTILSLAGISLPSDLDG
;
A
#
# COMPACT_ATOMS: atom_id res chain seq x y z
N MET A 1 -4.22 -9.51 -3.11
CA MET A 1 -5.67 -9.42 -3.41
C MET A 1 -6.12 -10.63 -4.22
N THR A 2 -5.33 -11.01 -5.22
CA THR A 2 -5.25 -12.37 -5.75
C THR A 2 -4.17 -13.15 -5.03
N ASP A 3 -4.16 -14.46 -5.21
CA ASP A 3 -3.18 -15.44 -4.71
C ASP A 3 -2.90 -16.42 -5.86
N VAL A 4 -2.33 -15.87 -6.94
CA VAL A 4 -1.99 -16.62 -8.17
C VAL A 4 -0.67 -16.08 -8.69
N PHE A 5 0.29 -16.98 -8.89
CA PHE A 5 1.58 -16.66 -9.51
C PHE A 5 1.59 -16.86 -11.05
N PRO A 6 2.24 -15.97 -11.83
CA PRO A 6 2.79 -14.69 -11.39
C PRO A 6 1.66 -13.72 -11.05
N PRO A 7 1.82 -12.87 -10.02
CA PRO A 7 0.84 -11.85 -9.72
C PRO A 7 0.67 -10.95 -10.95
N VAL A 8 -0.50 -10.33 -11.11
CA VAL A 8 -0.74 -9.38 -12.21
C VAL A 8 0.22 -8.19 -12.18
N SER A 9 0.81 -7.90 -11.02
CA SER A 9 1.88 -6.94 -10.80
C SER A 9 3.30 -7.51 -11.01
N GLY A 10 3.44 -8.82 -11.18
CA GLY A 10 4.69 -9.50 -11.45
C GLY A 10 4.97 -9.58 -12.95
N VAL A 11 6.20 -9.24 -13.33
CA VAL A 11 6.82 -9.45 -14.66
C VAL A 11 6.83 -8.21 -15.59
N VAL A 12 7.92 -7.44 -15.47
CA VAL A 12 8.66 -6.68 -16.51
C VAL A 12 8.24 -5.23 -16.84
N HIS A 13 7.01 -4.79 -16.59
CA HIS A 13 6.65 -3.37 -16.76
C HIS A 13 5.71 -2.89 -15.65
N LEU A 14 6.13 -1.85 -14.90
CA LEU A 14 5.34 -1.16 -13.86
C LEU A 14 4.13 -0.41 -14.44
N HIS A 15 4.16 -0.18 -15.75
CA HIS A 15 3.07 0.33 -16.54
C HIS A 15 2.15 -0.83 -16.92
N GLU A 16 0.84 -0.57 -16.98
CA GLU A 16 -0.22 -1.49 -17.39
C GLU A 16 -0.78 -2.47 -16.32
N GLU A 17 -0.57 -2.28 -15.01
CA GLU A 17 -1.13 -3.18 -13.98
C GLU A 17 -2.65 -3.37 -14.13
N ILE A 18 -3.42 -2.29 -14.26
CA ILE A 18 -4.87 -2.37 -14.48
C ILE A 18 -5.22 -2.97 -15.84
N VAL A 19 -4.41 -2.73 -16.88
CA VAL A 19 -4.66 -3.29 -18.22
C VAL A 19 -4.49 -4.81 -18.16
N ARG A 20 -3.45 -5.30 -17.50
CA ARG A 20 -3.23 -6.73 -17.27
C ARG A 20 -4.32 -7.33 -16.39
N TRP A 21 -4.76 -6.60 -15.36
CA TRP A 21 -5.88 -7.00 -14.51
C TRP A 21 -7.17 -7.22 -15.31
N LEU A 22 -7.49 -6.27 -16.19
CA LEU A 22 -8.64 -6.35 -17.08
C LEU A 22 -8.47 -7.48 -18.11
N ALA A 23 -7.27 -7.62 -18.70
CA ALA A 23 -6.97 -8.66 -19.69
C ALA A 23 -7.04 -10.08 -19.10
N ALA A 24 -6.66 -10.24 -17.83
CA ALA A 24 -6.80 -11.49 -17.08
C ALA A 24 -8.25 -11.75 -16.62
N GLY A 25 -9.19 -10.85 -16.89
CA GLY A 25 -10.60 -10.97 -16.48
C GLY A 25 -10.82 -10.83 -14.97
N LEU A 26 -9.82 -10.37 -14.21
CA LEU A 26 -9.87 -10.31 -12.75
C LEU A 26 -10.88 -9.30 -12.22
N ASN A 27 -11.33 -8.38 -13.06
CA ASN A 27 -12.45 -7.50 -12.73
C ASN A 27 -13.73 -8.27 -12.35
N HIS A 28 -13.88 -9.48 -12.86
CA HIS A 28 -14.96 -10.43 -12.55
C HIS A 28 -14.45 -11.69 -11.81
N GLY A 29 -13.13 -11.77 -11.60
CA GLY A 29 -12.43 -12.98 -11.19
C GLY A 29 -12.63 -13.34 -9.72
N PRO A 30 -12.15 -14.52 -9.31
CA PRO A 30 -12.24 -14.98 -7.93
C PRO A 30 -11.07 -14.43 -7.10
N TYR A 31 -11.21 -13.19 -6.64
CA TYR A 31 -10.24 -12.54 -5.75
C TYR A 31 -10.88 -12.21 -4.40
N LEU A 32 -10.07 -11.90 -3.38
CA LEU A 32 -10.48 -11.81 -1.97
C LEU A 32 -11.89 -11.21 -1.71
N PRO A 33 -12.22 -9.98 -2.17
CA PRO A 33 -13.53 -9.39 -1.94
C PRO A 33 -14.71 -10.17 -2.54
N LYS A 34 -14.51 -10.88 -3.67
CA LYS A 34 -15.56 -11.75 -4.26
C LYS A 34 -15.83 -12.98 -3.40
N TYR A 35 -14.77 -13.61 -2.87
CA TYR A 35 -14.93 -14.72 -1.92
C TYR A 35 -15.69 -14.28 -0.67
N LEU A 36 -15.32 -13.13 -0.11
CA LEU A 36 -15.97 -12.56 1.07
C LEU A 36 -17.44 -12.21 0.82
N GLN A 37 -17.78 -11.56 -0.31
CA GLN A 37 -19.18 -11.29 -0.66
C GLN A 37 -19.99 -12.58 -0.83
N GLY A 38 -19.41 -13.63 -1.41
CA GLY A 38 -20.04 -14.95 -1.51
C GLY A 38 -20.38 -15.55 -0.13
N ALA A 39 -19.60 -15.23 0.90
CA ALA A 39 -19.83 -15.62 2.29
C ALA A 39 -20.72 -14.63 3.08
N GLY A 40 -21.29 -13.61 2.41
CA GLY A 40 -22.21 -12.65 3.03
C GLY A 40 -21.56 -11.42 3.67
N TYR A 41 -20.25 -11.21 3.47
CA TYR A 41 -19.57 -9.99 3.91
C TYR A 41 -19.96 -8.79 3.05
N ASN A 42 -20.00 -7.62 3.68
CA ASN A 42 -19.84 -6.37 2.95
C ASN A 42 -18.36 -6.01 2.81
N THR A 43 -17.98 -5.45 1.68
CA THR A 43 -16.58 -5.23 1.30
C THR A 43 -16.37 -3.78 0.88
N TYR A 44 -15.34 -3.13 1.43
CA TYR A 44 -15.11 -1.70 1.25
C TYR A 44 -13.66 -1.42 0.86
N TYR A 45 -13.45 -0.46 -0.02
CA TYR A 45 -12.11 -0.03 -0.46
C TYR A 45 -11.96 1.48 -0.35
N ALA A 46 -10.81 1.93 0.18
CA ALA A 46 -10.42 3.34 0.19
C ALA A 46 -8.92 3.51 -0.08
N GLY A 47 -8.54 4.19 -1.16
CA GLY A 47 -7.13 4.55 -1.43
C GLY A 47 -6.62 4.20 -2.83
N LYS A 48 -5.31 4.00 -2.95
CA LYS A 48 -4.67 3.54 -4.20
C LYS A 48 -5.08 2.11 -4.49
N PHE A 49 -5.64 1.82 -5.67
CA PHE A 49 -5.97 0.45 -6.10
C PHE A 49 -4.81 -0.22 -6.84
N LEU A 50 -4.77 -0.10 -8.16
CA LEU A 50 -3.69 -0.57 -9.02
C LEU A 50 -3.01 0.62 -9.68
N VAL A 51 -1.75 0.43 -10.07
CA VAL A 51 -1.05 1.41 -10.91
C VAL A 51 -1.84 1.59 -12.22
N GLU A 52 -1.96 2.84 -12.65
CA GLU A 52 -2.74 3.28 -13.83
C GLU A 52 -4.26 3.08 -13.78
N TYR A 53 -4.86 2.83 -12.61
CA TYR A 53 -6.31 3.01 -12.44
C TYR A 53 -6.65 4.50 -12.64
N ALA A 54 -7.18 4.85 -13.82
CA ALA A 54 -7.11 6.18 -14.43
C ALA A 54 -8.44 6.64 -15.01
N LEU A 55 -8.51 7.92 -15.39
CA LEU A 55 -9.70 8.54 -16.02
C LEU A 55 -10.26 7.77 -17.24
N TYR A 56 -9.40 7.06 -17.98
CA TYR A 56 -9.79 6.35 -19.19
C TYR A 56 -10.19 4.88 -18.96
N ASN A 57 -9.93 4.30 -17.77
CA ASN A 57 -10.18 2.87 -17.50
C ASN A 57 -10.78 2.57 -16.10
N TYR A 58 -11.13 3.58 -15.31
CA TYR A 58 -11.76 3.41 -13.99
C TYR A 58 -13.20 2.83 -14.03
N ARG A 59 -13.67 2.42 -15.21
CA ARG A 59 -14.94 1.75 -15.45
C ARG A 59 -14.72 0.58 -16.41
N PRO A 60 -15.42 -0.57 -16.22
CA PRO A 60 -16.32 -0.87 -15.10
C PRO A 60 -15.55 -1.01 -13.77
N VAL A 61 -16.24 -0.70 -12.67
CA VAL A 61 -15.68 -0.87 -11.32
C VAL A 61 -15.38 -2.36 -11.08
N PRO A 62 -14.26 -2.71 -10.42
CA PRO A 62 -14.00 -4.09 -10.02
C PRO A 62 -15.17 -4.67 -9.22
N GLU A 63 -15.60 -5.88 -9.56
CA GLU A 63 -16.69 -6.54 -8.83
C GLU A 63 -16.24 -6.99 -7.45
N GLY A 64 -17.19 -7.28 -6.56
CA GLY A 64 -16.86 -7.79 -5.23
C GLY A 64 -16.76 -6.72 -4.16
N TRP A 65 -16.99 -5.44 -4.49
CA TRP A 65 -17.01 -4.34 -3.53
C TRP A 65 -18.44 -3.82 -3.28
N THR A 66 -18.82 -3.70 -2.02
CA THR A 66 -20.04 -2.98 -1.59
C THR A 66 -19.88 -1.48 -1.76
N ASP A 67 -18.67 -0.96 -1.50
CA ASP A 67 -18.32 0.43 -1.72
C ASP A 67 -16.83 0.58 -2.08
N PHE A 68 -16.56 1.07 -3.28
CA PHE A 68 -15.22 1.16 -3.85
C PHE A 68 -14.86 2.63 -4.11
N ASP A 69 -13.96 3.19 -3.32
CA ASP A 69 -13.56 4.60 -3.39
C ASP A 69 -12.04 4.72 -3.65
N ALA A 70 -11.68 4.66 -4.93
CA ALA A 70 -10.28 4.55 -5.36
C ALA A 70 -9.72 5.89 -5.87
N ALA A 71 -8.44 6.10 -5.59
CA ALA A 71 -7.66 7.21 -6.14
C ALA A 71 -7.46 7.03 -7.66
N ILE A 72 -7.45 8.14 -8.39
CA ILE A 72 -7.47 8.17 -9.86
C ILE A 72 -6.17 8.78 -10.41
N HIS A 73 -5.51 8.05 -11.30
CA HIS A 73 -4.38 8.54 -12.08
C HIS A 73 -4.83 9.63 -13.09
N PRO A 74 -4.03 10.69 -13.34
CA PRO A 74 -2.65 10.93 -12.91
C PRO A 74 -2.44 11.50 -11.49
N TRP A 75 -3.51 11.67 -10.69
CA TRP A 75 -3.41 12.28 -9.35
C TRP A 75 -3.22 11.28 -8.20
N VAL A 76 -3.15 9.98 -8.49
CA VAL A 76 -3.03 8.92 -7.47
C VAL A 76 -1.88 9.16 -6.47
N PHE A 77 -0.73 9.64 -6.94
CA PHE A 77 0.45 9.93 -6.10
C PHE A 77 0.57 11.42 -5.70
N ARG A 78 -0.50 12.21 -5.82
CA ARG A 78 -0.52 13.60 -5.39
C ARG A 78 -0.92 13.70 -3.92
N TYR A 79 -0.05 14.29 -3.12
CA TYR A 79 -0.27 14.42 -1.68
C TYR A 79 -1.28 15.50 -1.30
N GLU A 80 -1.39 16.62 -2.03
CA GLU A 80 -2.14 17.81 -1.57
C GLU A 80 -3.44 18.09 -2.35
N TYR A 81 -3.70 17.33 -3.42
CA TYR A 81 -4.87 17.51 -4.27
C TYR A 81 -5.24 16.18 -4.95
N PRO A 82 -5.48 15.12 -4.17
CA PRO A 82 -5.79 13.83 -4.73
C PRO A 82 -7.17 13.85 -5.43
N VAL A 83 -7.35 12.97 -6.40
CA VAL A 83 -8.62 12.75 -7.10
C VAL A 83 -9.09 11.34 -6.81
N PHE A 84 -10.37 11.18 -6.45
CA PHE A 84 -10.98 9.87 -6.21
C PHE A 84 -12.26 9.69 -7.02
N ALA A 85 -12.59 8.45 -7.39
CA ALA A 85 -13.90 8.09 -7.91
C ALA A 85 -14.51 6.97 -7.06
N ARG A 86 -15.73 7.23 -6.57
CA ARG A 86 -16.49 6.28 -5.74
C ARG A 86 -17.52 5.54 -6.57
N ASN A 87 -17.49 4.22 -6.57
CA ASN A 87 -18.39 3.32 -7.30
C ASN A 87 -18.51 3.70 -8.78
N GLY A 88 -17.38 4.05 -9.38
CA GLY A 88 -17.30 4.49 -10.77
C GLY A 88 -17.95 5.84 -11.01
N GLY A 89 -18.35 6.60 -9.99
CA GLY A 89 -18.92 7.94 -10.10
C GLY A 89 -17.99 8.97 -10.76
N GLN A 90 -18.44 10.22 -10.88
CA GLN A 90 -17.58 11.27 -11.41
C GLN A 90 -16.36 11.48 -10.49
N PRO A 91 -15.13 11.50 -11.05
CA PRO A 91 -13.93 11.80 -10.27
C PRO A 91 -14.05 13.15 -9.55
N THR A 92 -13.72 13.17 -8.28
CA THR A 92 -13.82 14.34 -7.41
C THR A 92 -12.42 14.76 -6.95
N LEU A 93 -12.09 16.04 -7.19
CA LEU A 93 -10.87 16.67 -6.73
C LEU A 93 -11.00 17.12 -5.27
N TYR A 94 -10.06 16.72 -4.43
CA TYR A 94 -9.95 17.16 -3.04
C TYR A 94 -8.85 18.22 -2.90
N ALA A 95 -9.07 19.39 -3.52
CA ALA A 95 -8.07 20.46 -3.59
C ALA A 95 -7.64 20.95 -2.19
N GLY A 96 -6.33 20.98 -1.94
CA GLY A 96 -5.74 21.42 -0.68
C GLY A 96 -5.89 20.44 0.48
N GLN A 97 -6.44 19.25 0.24
CA GLN A 97 -6.56 18.21 1.26
C GLN A 97 -5.44 17.18 1.11
N TYR A 98 -4.89 16.74 2.23
CA TYR A 98 -3.80 15.76 2.24
C TYR A 98 -4.34 14.35 1.94
N HIS A 99 -3.72 13.62 1.02
CA HIS A 99 -4.18 12.31 0.55
C HIS A 99 -4.50 11.34 1.70
N THR A 100 -3.58 11.18 2.64
CA THR A 100 -3.78 10.26 3.76
C THR A 100 -4.96 10.67 4.65
N ASP A 101 -5.22 11.97 4.80
CA ASP A 101 -6.36 12.47 5.59
C ASP A 101 -7.70 12.21 4.88
N VAL A 102 -7.72 12.32 3.55
CA VAL A 102 -8.87 11.97 2.70
C VAL A 102 -9.16 10.46 2.82
N VAL A 103 -8.14 9.61 2.74
CA VAL A 103 -8.29 8.16 2.91
C VAL A 103 -8.76 7.80 4.32
N ALA A 104 -8.20 8.41 5.37
CA ALA A 104 -8.64 8.20 6.74
C ALA A 104 -10.13 8.56 6.92
N SER A 105 -10.57 9.68 6.35
CA SER A 105 -11.97 10.12 6.41
C SER A 105 -12.91 9.14 5.68
N LYS A 106 -12.50 8.62 4.51
CA LYS A 106 -13.24 7.60 3.76
C LYS A 106 -13.36 6.29 4.54
N ALA A 107 -12.25 5.80 5.09
CA ALA A 107 -12.22 4.56 5.88
C ALA A 107 -13.17 4.64 7.09
N ARG A 108 -13.16 5.75 7.82
CA ARG A 108 -14.09 5.97 8.95
C ARG A 108 -15.56 5.98 8.52
N ALA A 109 -15.87 6.64 7.42
CA ALA A 109 -17.22 6.64 6.87
C ALA A 109 -17.68 5.24 6.42
N GLN A 110 -16.76 4.43 5.90
CA GLN A 110 -17.02 3.03 5.53
C GLN A 110 -17.24 2.14 6.76
N ILE A 111 -16.47 2.31 7.85
CA ILE A 111 -16.71 1.63 9.15
C ILE A 111 -18.11 1.92 9.66
N GLN A 112 -18.52 3.19 9.68
CA GLN A 112 -19.87 3.60 10.09
C GLN A 112 -20.96 2.96 9.20
N SER A 113 -20.69 2.88 7.90
CA SER A 113 -21.63 2.28 6.93
C SER A 113 -21.73 0.76 7.13
N ALA A 114 -20.61 0.09 7.41
CA ALA A 114 -20.56 -1.33 7.74
C ALA A 114 -21.32 -1.65 9.03
N LYS A 115 -21.10 -0.86 10.09
CA LYS A 115 -21.84 -0.99 11.36
C LYS A 115 -23.35 -0.86 11.15
N LYS A 116 -23.78 0.15 10.38
CA LYS A 116 -25.19 0.36 10.06
C LYS A 116 -25.80 -0.80 9.28
N ALA A 117 -25.03 -1.45 8.40
CA ALA A 117 -25.49 -2.58 7.61
C ALA A 117 -25.69 -3.86 8.45
N GLY A 118 -25.03 -3.98 9.61
CA GLY A 118 -25.19 -5.11 10.53
C GLY A 118 -24.72 -6.46 9.96
N LYS A 119 -23.81 -6.43 8.98
CA LYS A 119 -23.18 -7.61 8.37
C LYS A 119 -21.69 -7.66 8.72
N PRO A 120 -21.05 -8.84 8.71
CA PRO A 120 -19.60 -8.90 8.78
C PRO A 120 -18.99 -8.10 7.62
N PHE A 121 -17.84 -7.48 7.85
CA PHE A 121 -17.24 -6.56 6.88
C PHE A 121 -15.75 -6.80 6.69
N TYR A 122 -15.29 -6.44 5.50
CA TYR A 122 -13.88 -6.31 5.14
C TYR A 122 -13.64 -4.92 4.59
N ILE A 123 -12.66 -4.20 5.11
CA ILE A 123 -12.29 -2.86 4.65
C ILE A 123 -10.81 -2.87 4.32
N GLN A 124 -10.47 -2.56 3.06
CA GLN A 124 -9.09 -2.36 2.62
C GLN A 124 -8.79 -0.87 2.53
N VAL A 125 -7.79 -0.43 3.30
CA VAL A 125 -7.37 0.97 3.38
C VAL A 125 -5.94 1.09 2.86
N ALA A 126 -5.76 1.80 1.75
CA ALA A 126 -4.51 1.85 0.99
C ALA A 126 -4.01 3.30 0.78
N PRO A 127 -3.48 3.97 1.82
CA PRO A 127 -2.86 5.28 1.66
C PRO A 127 -1.58 5.17 0.81
N ILE A 128 -1.18 6.26 0.14
CA ILE A 128 0.07 6.29 -0.64
C ILE A 128 1.30 6.57 0.20
N GLY A 129 1.17 7.10 1.42
CA GLY A 129 2.31 7.42 2.28
C GLY A 129 3.12 6.15 2.60
N CYS A 130 4.43 6.07 2.39
CA CYS A 130 5.40 7.11 2.02
C CYS A 130 6.00 6.92 0.62
N HIS A 131 5.17 6.71 -0.40
CA HIS A 131 5.59 6.67 -1.80
C HIS A 131 6.10 8.04 -2.27
N ASP A 132 7.04 8.04 -3.21
CA ASP A 132 7.46 9.20 -3.98
C ASP A 132 6.26 10.01 -4.46
N ALA A 133 6.34 11.34 -4.37
CA ALA A 133 5.31 12.17 -4.99
C ALA A 133 5.60 12.24 -6.50
N CYS A 134 4.65 11.76 -7.30
CA CYS A 134 4.79 11.79 -8.75
C CYS A 134 4.08 13.02 -9.29
N TYR A 135 4.73 13.77 -10.18
CA TYR A 135 4.18 14.91 -10.92
C TYR A 135 4.21 14.61 -12.41
N VAL A 136 3.35 13.67 -12.81
CA VAL A 136 3.21 13.21 -14.19
C VAL A 136 1.91 13.70 -14.82
N ASP A 137 1.92 13.92 -16.12
CA ASP A 137 0.74 14.10 -16.96
C ASP A 137 0.10 12.74 -17.34
N GLU A 138 -0.94 12.78 -18.19
CA GLU A 138 -1.66 11.58 -18.65
C GLU A 138 -0.81 10.68 -19.56
N ASP A 139 0.26 11.22 -20.14
CA ASP A 139 1.22 10.53 -21.01
C ASP A 139 2.47 10.06 -20.24
N PHE A 140 2.42 10.08 -18.89
CA PHE A 140 3.50 9.72 -17.98
C PHE A 140 4.77 10.60 -18.09
N ASN A 141 4.68 11.76 -18.73
CA ASN A 141 5.78 12.73 -18.72
C ASN A 141 5.76 13.50 -17.40
N GLY A 142 6.90 13.56 -16.72
CA GLY A 142 6.99 14.26 -15.45
C GLY A 142 8.25 13.99 -14.67
N TYR A 143 8.16 14.24 -13.37
CA TYR A 143 9.25 14.00 -12.42
C TYR A 143 8.70 13.44 -11.10
N LEU A 144 9.59 12.79 -10.36
CA LEU A 144 9.34 12.32 -9.01
C LEU A 144 10.06 13.22 -8.02
N THR A 145 9.48 13.36 -6.83
CA THR A 145 10.16 13.96 -5.68
C THR A 145 10.10 12.99 -4.51
N PRO A 146 10.92 13.21 -3.46
CA PRO A 146 10.69 12.54 -2.19
C PRO A 146 9.23 12.71 -1.74
N PRO A 147 8.73 11.80 -0.89
CA PRO A 147 7.38 11.88 -0.36
C PRO A 147 7.13 13.24 0.27
N LEU A 148 5.95 13.80 0.06
CA LEU A 148 5.62 15.08 0.68
C LEU A 148 4.99 14.87 2.05
N PRO A 149 5.54 15.47 3.12
CA PRO A 149 4.96 15.36 4.44
C PRO A 149 3.67 16.18 4.52
N ALA A 150 2.75 15.76 5.39
CA ALA A 150 1.65 16.66 5.74
C ALA A 150 2.24 17.96 6.32
N PRO A 151 1.68 19.15 6.04
CA PRO A 151 2.24 20.42 6.53
C PRO A 151 2.47 20.45 8.06
N ARG A 152 1.58 19.79 8.82
CA ARG A 152 1.70 19.63 10.28
C ARG A 152 2.92 18.82 10.74
N HIS A 153 3.53 18.02 9.86
CA HIS A 153 4.67 17.14 10.14
C HIS A 153 5.99 17.65 9.57
N ALA A 154 6.00 18.76 8.84
CA ALA A 154 7.17 19.25 8.10
C ALA A 154 8.43 19.47 8.97
N LYS A 155 8.27 19.66 10.28
CA LYS A 155 9.37 19.89 11.23
C LYS A 155 9.73 18.68 12.08
N LEU A 156 9.07 17.53 11.89
CA LEU A 156 9.39 16.32 12.65
C LEU A 156 10.71 15.71 12.18
N TYR A 157 11.38 14.97 13.08
CA TYR A 157 12.55 14.15 12.79
C TYR A 157 13.75 14.90 12.18
N ALA A 158 13.89 16.21 12.44
CA ALA A 158 14.93 17.06 11.86
C ALA A 158 16.36 16.50 12.04
N GLU A 159 16.63 15.85 13.18
CA GLU A 159 17.95 15.33 13.55
C GLU A 159 18.12 13.84 13.22
N VAL A 160 17.12 13.20 12.61
CA VAL A 160 17.18 11.76 12.31
C VAL A 160 17.96 11.55 11.00
N ASN A 161 18.91 10.63 11.03
CA ASN A 161 19.63 10.18 9.84
C ASN A 161 19.21 8.77 9.46
N LEU A 162 19.41 8.42 8.20
CA LEU A 162 19.22 7.07 7.68
C LEU A 162 20.09 6.09 8.51
N PRO A 163 19.50 5.02 9.09
CA PRO A 163 20.27 4.00 9.78
C PRO A 163 21.24 3.30 8.82
N LEU A 164 22.54 3.41 9.10
CA LEU A 164 23.57 2.78 8.29
C LEU A 164 23.72 1.31 8.70
N ARG A 165 23.52 0.41 7.74
CA ARG A 165 23.76 -1.04 7.86
C ARG A 165 25.07 -1.41 7.16
N PRO A 166 25.67 -2.58 7.43
CA PRO A 166 26.90 -3.01 6.77
C PRO A 166 26.83 -3.04 5.24
N ASN A 167 25.64 -3.28 4.68
CA ASN A 167 25.37 -3.22 3.24
C ASN A 167 25.15 -1.80 2.71
N HIS A 168 25.28 -0.74 3.51
CA HIS A 168 25.13 0.63 3.03
C HIS A 168 26.39 1.10 2.28
N ASN A 169 26.22 1.58 1.05
CA ASN A 169 27.29 2.14 0.21
C ASN A 169 28.58 1.27 0.17
N GLU A 170 28.40 -0.04 -0.02
CA GLU A 170 29.43 -1.07 0.08
C GLU A 170 30.70 -0.72 -0.71
N GLU A 171 31.85 -0.93 -0.09
CA GLU A 171 33.15 -0.74 -0.75
C GLU A 171 33.44 -1.85 -1.76
N ASP A 172 33.17 -3.11 -1.40
CA ASP A 172 33.26 -4.27 -2.27
C ASP A 172 31.86 -4.77 -2.64
N VAL A 173 31.59 -4.86 -3.94
CA VAL A 173 30.36 -5.40 -4.51
C VAL A 173 30.66 -6.49 -5.53
N SER A 174 31.85 -7.07 -5.49
CA SER A 174 32.29 -8.12 -6.43
C SER A 174 31.45 -9.39 -6.37
N ASP A 175 30.73 -9.60 -5.26
CA ASP A 175 29.76 -10.67 -5.07
C ASP A 175 28.37 -10.38 -5.71
N LYS A 176 28.13 -9.15 -6.16
CA LYS A 176 26.84 -8.70 -6.73
C LYS A 176 26.78 -8.91 -8.24
N PRO A 177 25.59 -8.87 -8.87
CA PRO A 177 25.47 -8.91 -10.33
C PRO A 177 26.22 -7.79 -11.05
N ALA A 178 26.66 -8.04 -12.29
CA ALA A 178 27.48 -7.12 -13.07
C ALA A 178 26.87 -5.71 -13.23
N TRP A 179 25.54 -5.61 -13.34
CA TRP A 179 24.87 -4.31 -13.42
C TRP A 179 25.06 -3.48 -12.14
N LEU A 180 25.11 -4.11 -10.97
CA LEU A 180 25.32 -3.44 -9.69
C LEU A 180 26.78 -3.12 -9.44
N GLN A 181 27.70 -3.95 -9.94
CA GLN A 181 29.13 -3.67 -9.90
C GLN A 181 29.49 -2.38 -10.66
N ALA A 182 28.73 -2.05 -11.71
CA ALA A 182 28.88 -0.82 -12.48
C ALA A 182 28.32 0.43 -11.77
N VAL A 183 27.55 0.27 -10.69
CA VAL A 183 27.01 1.39 -9.91
C VAL A 183 28.14 1.99 -9.06
N PRO A 184 28.45 3.29 -9.23
CA PRO A 184 29.48 3.96 -8.45
C PRO A 184 29.08 4.05 -6.98
N ARG A 185 30.07 4.20 -6.10
CA ARG A 185 29.80 4.52 -4.70
C ARG A 185 29.09 5.87 -4.59
N LEU A 186 28.18 5.96 -3.62
CA LEU A 186 27.46 7.17 -3.29
C LEU A 186 28.45 8.20 -2.75
N ASP A 187 28.45 9.39 -3.33
CA ASP A 187 29.25 10.51 -2.86
C ASP A 187 28.59 11.22 -1.66
N ALA A 188 29.25 12.24 -1.12
CA ALA A 188 28.73 13.00 0.02
C ALA A 188 27.39 13.69 -0.28
N ALA A 189 27.15 14.11 -1.53
CA ALA A 189 25.89 14.73 -1.94
C ALA A 189 24.76 13.69 -1.99
N ASN A 190 25.03 12.50 -2.51
CA ASN A 190 24.09 11.38 -2.48
C ASN A 190 23.72 10.98 -1.05
N VAL A 191 24.72 10.85 -0.17
CA VAL A 191 24.47 10.52 1.25
C VAL A 191 23.64 11.60 1.95
N THR A 192 23.93 12.88 1.67
CA THR A 192 23.14 13.99 2.22
C THR A 192 21.70 13.96 1.72
N TYR A 193 21.51 13.72 0.42
CA TYR A 193 20.19 13.58 -0.20
C TYR A 193 19.40 12.41 0.40
N LEU A 194 20.01 11.24 0.57
CA LEU A 194 19.33 10.06 1.14
C LEU A 194 18.94 10.26 2.61
N ASN A 195 19.70 11.03 3.39
CA ASN A 195 19.30 11.39 4.75
C ASN A 195 18.06 12.27 4.75
N GLU A 196 17.98 13.28 3.87
CA GLU A 196 16.77 14.11 3.78
C GLU A 196 15.59 13.31 3.23
N TYR A 197 15.82 12.45 2.23
CA TYR A 197 14.83 11.52 1.70
C TYR A 197 14.24 10.66 2.81
N TYR A 198 15.09 10.11 3.68
CA TYR A 198 14.66 9.31 4.82
C TYR A 198 13.78 10.11 5.80
N ARG A 199 14.14 11.36 6.10
CA ARG A 199 13.32 12.24 6.95
C ARG A 199 11.96 12.50 6.33
N GLU A 200 11.89 12.76 5.02
CA GLU A 200 10.62 12.97 4.34
C GLU A 200 9.72 11.73 4.33
N ARG A 201 10.31 10.53 4.20
CA ARG A 201 9.59 9.27 4.41
C ARG A 201 9.03 9.17 5.83
N LEU A 202 9.82 9.48 6.87
CA LEU A 202 9.34 9.44 8.25
C LEU A 202 8.23 10.46 8.53
N ARG A 203 8.37 11.69 8.02
CA ARG A 203 7.38 12.76 8.18
C ARG A 203 6.06 12.44 7.46
N SER A 204 6.11 11.84 6.27
CA SER A 204 4.90 11.37 5.55
C SER A 204 4.28 10.14 6.22
N LEU A 205 5.08 9.20 6.73
CA LEU A 205 4.60 8.05 7.52
C LEU A 205 3.86 8.48 8.78
N ARG A 206 4.18 9.62 9.39
CA ARG A 206 3.44 10.14 10.55
C ARG A 206 1.95 10.32 10.26
N ALA A 207 1.56 10.70 9.04
CA ALA A 207 0.15 10.78 8.66
C ALA A 207 -0.51 9.40 8.51
N VAL A 208 0.28 8.37 8.15
CA VAL A 208 -0.21 6.98 8.09
C VAL A 208 -0.44 6.44 9.49
N ASP A 209 0.44 6.76 10.45
CA ASP A 209 0.26 6.44 11.87
C ASP A 209 -1.04 7.04 12.42
N GLU A 210 -1.32 8.31 12.11
CA GLU A 210 -2.57 8.98 12.48
C GLU A 210 -3.80 8.37 11.80
N LEU A 211 -3.68 7.90 10.54
CA LEU A 211 -4.75 7.15 9.88
C LEU A 211 -5.04 5.84 10.60
N VAL A 212 -4.01 5.08 10.98
CA VAL A 212 -4.17 3.82 11.72
C VAL A 212 -4.85 4.09 13.06
N GLU A 213 -4.40 5.12 13.80
CA GLU A 213 -5.04 5.54 15.04
C GLU A 213 -6.52 5.88 14.81
N ALA A 214 -6.84 6.63 13.75
CA ALA A 214 -8.19 7.04 13.44
C ALA A 214 -9.11 5.85 13.10
N VAL A 215 -8.61 4.84 12.39
CA VAL A 215 -9.35 3.59 12.10
C VAL A 215 -9.61 2.80 13.37
N VAL A 216 -8.59 2.62 14.22
CA VAL A 216 -8.72 1.88 15.49
C VAL A 216 -9.71 2.57 16.42
N LYS A 217 -9.61 3.89 16.59
CA LYS A 217 -10.55 4.67 17.40
C LYS A 217 -11.98 4.63 16.86
N GLU A 218 -12.14 4.61 15.54
CA GLU A 218 -13.48 4.49 14.94
C GLU A 218 -14.10 3.12 15.21
N LEU A 219 -13.33 2.03 15.07
CA LEU A 219 -13.77 0.68 15.43
C LEU A 219 -14.14 0.57 16.91
N GLU A 220 -13.37 1.20 17.80
CA GLU A 220 -13.66 1.26 19.23
C GLU A 220 -14.98 2.02 19.49
N ALA A 221 -15.14 3.19 18.87
CA ALA A 221 -16.33 4.04 19.04
C ALA A 221 -17.63 3.35 18.56
N VAL A 222 -17.57 2.52 17.52
CA VAL A 222 -18.74 1.74 17.05
C VAL A 222 -18.90 0.38 17.76
N GLY A 223 -17.99 0.04 18.68
CA GLY A 223 -18.03 -1.20 19.46
C GLY A 223 -17.68 -2.46 18.65
N GLU A 224 -16.88 -2.34 17.59
CA GLU A 224 -16.48 -3.46 16.72
C GLU A 224 -15.01 -3.87 16.89
N LEU A 225 -14.20 -3.10 17.64
CA LEU A 225 -12.75 -3.33 17.75
C LEU A 225 -12.39 -4.74 18.22
N ASP A 226 -13.07 -5.25 19.26
CA ASP A 226 -12.78 -6.56 19.85
C ASP A 226 -13.17 -7.73 18.93
N ASN A 227 -14.09 -7.50 18.00
CA ASN A 227 -14.56 -8.50 17.03
C ASN A 227 -13.90 -8.34 15.64
N THR A 228 -12.90 -7.46 15.52
CA THR A 228 -12.26 -7.13 14.24
C THR A 228 -10.81 -7.60 14.22
N TYR A 229 -10.44 -8.36 13.20
CA TYR A 229 -9.04 -8.57 12.84
C TYR A 229 -8.51 -7.35 12.10
N ILE A 230 -7.39 -6.79 12.55
CA ILE A 230 -6.68 -5.70 11.88
C ILE A 230 -5.33 -6.23 11.42
N ILE A 231 -5.11 -6.20 10.10
CA ILE A 231 -3.86 -6.59 9.45
C ILE A 231 -3.18 -5.33 8.92
N TYR A 232 -1.91 -5.13 9.22
CA TYR A 232 -1.08 -4.05 8.71
C TYR A 232 0.13 -4.63 7.98
N THR A 233 0.34 -4.18 6.73
CA THR A 233 1.52 -4.54 5.93
C THR A 233 1.91 -3.41 4.97
N GLY A 234 3.11 -3.50 4.40
CA GLY A 234 3.54 -2.70 3.24
C GLY A 234 3.34 -3.45 1.92
N ASP A 235 3.28 -2.74 0.80
CA ASP A 235 3.20 -3.37 -0.54
C ASP A 235 4.53 -4.02 -0.96
N ASN A 236 5.62 -3.35 -0.64
CA ASN A 236 7.00 -3.76 -0.83
C ASN A 236 7.87 -2.98 0.17
N GLY A 237 9.11 -3.44 0.32
CA GLY A 237 10.16 -2.70 0.99
C GLY A 237 10.65 -1.50 0.15
N TYR A 238 11.72 -0.86 0.62
CA TYR A 238 12.33 0.28 -0.03
C TYR A 238 13.78 0.45 0.43
N HIS A 239 14.73 0.42 -0.51
CA HIS A 239 16.12 0.67 -0.21
C HIS A 239 16.46 2.17 -0.27
N LEU A 240 17.36 2.57 0.62
CA LEU A 240 17.97 3.90 0.65
C LEU A 240 19.47 3.71 0.87
N GLY A 241 20.25 3.69 -0.21
CA GLY A 241 21.72 3.57 -0.10
C GLY A 241 22.27 2.16 0.08
N ALA A 242 21.42 1.16 0.29
CA ALA A 242 21.83 -0.23 0.39
C ALA A 242 22.45 -0.68 -0.94
N HIS A 243 23.60 -1.37 -0.88
CA HIS A 243 24.33 -1.88 -2.02
C HIS A 243 24.72 -0.80 -3.06
N ARG A 244 24.90 0.46 -2.62
CA ARG A 244 25.10 1.67 -3.45
C ARG A 244 23.86 2.13 -4.24
N LEU A 245 22.73 1.45 -4.10
CA LEU A 245 21.49 1.82 -4.75
C LEU A 245 20.94 3.13 -4.17
N GLY A 246 20.28 3.93 -5.01
CA GLY A 246 19.66 5.19 -4.60
C GLY A 246 18.44 5.00 -3.71
N ALA A 247 17.44 5.86 -3.87
CA ALA A 247 16.12 5.64 -3.32
C ALA A 247 15.29 4.83 -4.32
N GLY A 248 14.77 3.68 -3.90
CA GLY A 248 14.00 2.85 -4.82
C GLY A 248 13.55 1.52 -4.24
N LYS A 249 13.09 0.66 -5.17
CA LYS A 249 12.68 -0.72 -4.96
C LYS A 249 13.03 -1.54 -6.23
N GLU A 250 12.45 -2.72 -6.41
CA GLU A 250 12.63 -3.61 -7.58
C GLU A 250 13.94 -4.43 -7.60
N THR A 251 14.54 -4.64 -6.43
CA THR A 251 15.67 -5.55 -6.28
C THR A 251 15.29 -6.74 -5.40
N PRO A 252 16.02 -7.87 -5.49
CA PRO A 252 15.76 -9.04 -4.64
C PRO A 252 16.34 -8.89 -3.23
N TYR A 253 16.82 -7.70 -2.85
CA TYR A 253 17.45 -7.47 -1.55
C TYR A 253 16.42 -7.36 -0.44
N GLN A 254 16.87 -7.66 0.79
CA GLN A 254 16.01 -7.72 1.97
C GLN A 254 15.28 -6.39 2.22
N GLU A 255 15.92 -5.26 1.93
CA GLU A 255 15.32 -3.93 2.00
C GLU A 255 14.07 -3.77 1.15
N ASP A 256 13.95 -4.49 0.03
CA ASP A 256 12.85 -4.38 -0.95
C ASP A 256 11.78 -5.46 -0.77
N ILE A 257 12.15 -6.64 -0.26
CA ILE A 257 11.21 -7.76 -0.12
C ILE A 257 10.68 -7.93 1.30
N GLN A 258 11.37 -7.42 2.32
CA GLN A 258 10.95 -7.55 3.71
C GLN A 258 10.08 -6.35 4.14
N VAL A 259 8.79 -6.63 4.35
CA VAL A 259 7.81 -5.64 4.83
C VAL A 259 7.36 -5.96 6.26
N PRO A 260 6.92 -4.96 7.05
CA PRO A 260 6.25 -5.24 8.32
C PRO A 260 4.98 -6.04 8.07
N PHE A 261 4.70 -7.05 8.89
CA PHE A 261 3.42 -7.75 8.90
C PHE A 261 2.93 -7.87 10.34
N LEU A 262 1.85 -7.16 10.67
CA LEU A 262 1.23 -7.19 12.00
C LEU A 262 -0.22 -7.61 11.89
N ILE A 263 -0.66 -8.44 12.81
CA ILE A 263 -2.07 -8.83 12.94
C ILE A 263 -2.52 -8.75 14.40
N ARG A 264 -3.67 -8.13 14.66
CA ARG A 264 -4.40 -8.22 15.94
C ARG A 264 -5.83 -8.67 15.72
N GLY A 265 -6.45 -9.32 16.70
CA GLY A 265 -7.86 -9.70 16.65
C GLY A 265 -8.22 -10.78 17.66
N PRO A 266 -9.47 -11.28 17.63
CA PRO A 266 -9.91 -12.38 18.48
C PRO A 266 -8.95 -13.57 18.46
N GLY A 267 -8.59 -14.09 19.64
CA GLY A 267 -7.76 -15.29 19.76
C GLY A 267 -6.27 -15.13 19.41
N ILE A 268 -5.81 -13.95 18.99
CA ILE A 268 -4.40 -13.69 18.69
C ILE A 268 -3.66 -13.25 19.96
N GLN A 269 -2.58 -13.95 20.29
CA GLN A 269 -1.76 -13.63 21.46
C GLN A 269 -1.08 -12.27 21.31
N ALA A 270 -1.33 -11.36 22.25
CA ALA A 270 -0.67 -10.05 22.29
C ALA A 270 0.85 -10.17 22.49
N GLY A 271 1.61 -9.39 21.71
CA GLY A 271 3.07 -9.33 21.81
C GLY A 271 3.81 -10.56 21.28
N HIS A 272 3.11 -11.52 20.67
CA HIS A 272 3.75 -12.66 20.03
C HIS A 272 4.55 -12.22 18.80
N VAL A 273 5.76 -12.78 18.64
CA VAL A 273 6.63 -12.55 17.49
C VAL A 273 6.92 -13.90 16.84
N SER A 274 6.59 -14.01 15.56
CA SER A 274 6.92 -15.18 14.74
C SER A 274 8.13 -14.89 13.87
N THR A 275 8.99 -15.90 13.68
CA THR A 275 10.11 -15.87 12.73
C THR A 275 9.86 -16.77 11.52
N THR A 276 8.64 -17.30 11.37
CA THR A 276 8.26 -18.11 10.22
C THR A 276 8.32 -17.25 8.96
N PRO A 277 9.02 -17.69 7.90
CA PRO A 277 8.95 -17.02 6.60
C PRO A 277 7.52 -17.04 6.06
N THR A 278 7.05 -15.92 5.57
CA THR A 278 5.73 -15.74 4.96
C THR A 278 5.85 -14.98 3.65
N ALA A 279 4.85 -15.10 2.79
CA ALA A 279 4.69 -14.33 1.55
C ALA A 279 3.40 -13.49 1.57
N HIS A 280 3.28 -12.55 0.63
CA HIS A 280 2.03 -11.80 0.46
C HIS A 280 0.87 -12.65 -0.05
N ASP A 281 1.19 -13.76 -0.72
CA ASP A 281 0.21 -14.72 -1.23
C ASP A 281 -0.56 -15.39 -0.08
N ASP A 282 0.11 -15.63 1.07
CA ASP A 282 -0.48 -16.16 2.32
C ASP A 282 -1.62 -15.28 2.92
N ILE A 283 -1.72 -14.00 2.52
CA ILE A 283 -2.71 -13.06 3.10
C ILE A 283 -4.14 -13.47 2.74
N LEU A 284 -4.38 -13.84 1.49
CA LEU A 284 -5.71 -14.24 1.02
C LEU A 284 -6.22 -15.48 1.77
N PRO A 285 -5.51 -16.62 1.79
CA PRO A 285 -5.95 -17.81 2.52
C PRO A 285 -6.05 -17.56 4.02
N THR A 286 -5.17 -16.74 4.60
CA THR A 286 -5.30 -16.32 6.01
C THR A 286 -6.64 -15.62 6.27
N ILE A 287 -7.02 -14.64 5.46
CA ILE A 287 -8.30 -13.92 5.64
C ILE A 287 -9.51 -14.85 5.43
N LEU A 288 -9.46 -15.72 4.42
CA LEU A 288 -10.53 -16.71 4.21
C LEU A 288 -10.67 -17.66 5.40
N SER A 289 -9.55 -18.16 5.94
CA SER A 289 -9.55 -19.02 7.12
C SER A 289 -10.11 -18.31 8.35
N LEU A 290 -9.74 -17.04 8.58
CA LEU A 290 -10.28 -16.24 9.69
C LEU A 290 -11.78 -15.97 9.54
N ALA A 291 -12.28 -15.90 8.30
CA ALA A 291 -13.69 -15.76 7.98
C ALA A 291 -14.47 -17.10 7.99
N GLY A 292 -13.79 -18.23 8.23
CA GLY A 292 -14.40 -19.57 8.19
C GLY A 292 -14.81 -20.01 6.79
N ILE A 293 -14.18 -19.46 5.75
CA ILE A 293 -14.43 -19.76 4.34
C ILE A 293 -13.49 -20.89 3.92
N SER A 294 -14.03 -21.91 3.23
CA SER A 294 -13.21 -23.00 2.68
C SER A 294 -12.22 -22.45 1.66
N LEU A 295 -10.96 -22.87 1.76
CA LEU A 295 -9.92 -22.44 0.84
C LEU A 295 -10.11 -23.11 -0.53
N PRO A 296 -10.12 -22.33 -1.63
CA PRO A 296 -9.96 -22.87 -2.98
C PRO A 296 -8.68 -23.70 -3.09
N SER A 297 -8.72 -24.77 -3.90
CA SER A 297 -7.59 -25.70 -4.02
C SER A 297 -6.44 -25.19 -4.90
N ASP A 298 -6.67 -24.09 -5.61
CA ASP A 298 -5.77 -23.45 -6.56
C ASP A 298 -5.07 -22.20 -5.99
N LEU A 299 -5.21 -21.97 -4.68
CA LEU A 299 -4.43 -20.97 -3.93
C LEU A 299 -2.98 -21.43 -3.76
N ASP A 300 -2.02 -20.52 -3.94
CA ASP A 300 -0.59 -20.83 -3.80
C ASP A 300 -0.10 -20.74 -2.33
N GLY A 301 -0.73 -19.89 -1.51
CA GLY A 301 -0.35 -19.62 -0.10
C GLY A 301 -1.03 -20.47 0.98
#